data_AF-A0AAW0DUX1-F1
#
_entry.id   AF-A0AAW0DUX1-F1
#
_cell.length_a   1.000
_cell.length_b   1.000
_cell.length_c   1.000
_cell.angle_alpha   90.00
_cell.angle_beta   90.00
_cell.angle_gamma   90.00
#
_symmetry.space_group_name_H-M   'P 1'
#
loop_
_entity.id
_entity.type
_entity.pdbx_description
1 polymer ?
#
loop_
_entity_poly.entity_id
_entity_poly.type
_entity_poly.pdbx_seq_one_letter_code
_entity_poly.pdbx_strand_id
1 'polypeptide(L)'
;MSFDPHPIHEREGIVEFDVFIAGSGPIGALFARQLVDAGHNVVLVEMGDQSTAVPGSHKKNEIEYQKDIDRFVRVIQGALSTVSVPTSSTVIPELDPAAWRASKPEQSILTNGRNPLQKTHNNLGAEAVTRTVGGMSTHWTCATPEFLKRSGDTVYERPIIFEDVAKDNKEWGVLYDAARSIIGTSETEFDHSIRHNVVLNALRKHYPDRGVKPLPLACHRVAENSPYVMWHSAENVFGDMFDKKQEKKKNANGVQRGKFCMLVNTRCTRLHLQNDPAVPSIVTAEVRDLLAARLADETHAPSPGKDYYIRAKTFVIAAGAVATPQILANSNDLGGRPFGGRRDSPPSALIPNLGRYITEQPMAFCQIVLRQDLVDDAGNVEGKPEWWKKAVVEHRSKNPDDPLPFPFRDGEPQVTIPASYERPWHTQIHRDAFSYGEAGPRVDSRVVVDLRFFGRQDSEINNKMIFEDKFTDAYGMPQPTFEYEPSVKFADEASRMMNDMTDVANKLGGYLPGSNPQFMTPGLALHLGGTTRLGLKAQDSVGNYNSQVWKFNNLYVGGNGLIPTAFAANPTLTSMCLAIRAAHKIHMDLENKSFKPPSEDTPLEHIPPEWVRWTNDPNHPHFPHHNRPPQKSI
;
A
#
# COMPACT_ATOMS: atom_id res chain seq x y z
N MET A 1 30.01 15.87 14.84
CA MET A 1 30.59 14.88 13.90
C MET A 1 30.72 15.54 12.53
N SER A 2 31.80 15.28 11.78
CA SER A 2 31.88 15.69 10.37
C SER A 2 31.02 14.71 9.57
N PHE A 3 29.86 15.15 9.08
CA PHE A 3 29.01 14.34 8.21
C PHE A 3 29.50 14.46 6.77
N ASP A 4 29.83 13.36 6.13
CA ASP A 4 30.21 13.34 4.72
C ASP A 4 28.97 13.54 3.83
N PRO A 5 28.86 14.68 3.13
CA PRO A 5 27.68 14.98 2.33
C PRO A 5 27.56 13.98 1.17
N HIS A 6 26.34 13.58 0.85
CA HIS A 6 26.10 12.76 -0.34
C HIS A 6 26.45 13.54 -1.62
N PRO A 7 27.09 12.92 -2.64
CA PRO A 7 27.49 13.60 -3.89
C PRO A 7 26.36 14.29 -4.66
N ILE A 8 25.10 13.93 -4.37
CA ILE A 8 23.90 14.57 -4.94
C ILE A 8 23.90 16.09 -4.72
N HIS A 9 24.40 16.57 -3.58
CA HIS A 9 24.42 17.99 -3.26
C HIS A 9 25.26 18.79 -4.26
N GLU A 10 26.45 18.28 -4.59
CA GLU A 10 27.34 18.89 -5.58
C GLU A 10 26.77 18.75 -6.99
N ARG A 11 26.27 17.55 -7.34
CA ARG A 11 25.71 17.26 -8.67
C ARG A 11 24.57 18.20 -9.05
N GLU A 12 23.69 18.49 -8.09
CA GLU A 12 22.51 19.32 -8.33
C GLU A 12 22.73 20.80 -8.02
N GLY A 13 23.89 21.15 -7.42
CA GLY A 13 24.17 22.49 -6.92
C GLY A 13 23.22 22.92 -5.79
N ILE A 14 22.81 21.97 -4.93
CA ILE A 14 21.87 22.18 -3.83
C ILE A 14 22.59 21.85 -2.51
N VAL A 15 22.84 22.85 -1.67
CA VAL A 15 23.47 22.64 -0.35
C VAL A 15 22.52 21.92 0.62
N GLU A 16 21.23 22.27 0.56
CA GLU A 16 20.18 21.72 1.41
C GLU A 16 18.90 21.63 0.58
N PHE A 17 18.30 20.43 0.51
CA PHE A 17 17.02 20.25 -0.16
C PHE A 17 15.88 20.85 0.67
N ASP A 18 14.78 21.19 0.03
CA ASP A 18 13.60 21.62 0.77
C ASP A 18 12.97 20.41 1.48
N VAL A 19 12.90 19.27 0.78
CA VAL A 19 12.31 18.03 1.32
C VAL A 19 13.13 16.79 0.97
N PHE A 20 13.39 15.96 1.98
CA PHE A 20 13.87 14.58 1.85
C PHE A 20 12.69 13.60 1.99
N ILE A 21 12.62 12.60 1.12
CA ILE A 21 11.60 11.54 1.17
C ILE A 21 12.28 10.16 1.15
N ALA A 22 11.94 9.27 2.09
CA ALA A 22 12.32 7.86 2.04
C ALA A 22 11.14 7.00 1.57
N GLY A 23 11.32 6.27 0.47
CA GLY A 23 10.33 5.37 -0.13
C GLY A 23 9.65 5.96 -1.37
N SER A 24 9.60 5.19 -2.45
CA SER A 24 9.03 5.59 -3.75
C SER A 24 7.66 4.96 -4.06
N GLY A 25 7.03 4.33 -3.08
CA GLY A 25 5.65 3.83 -3.22
C GLY A 25 4.65 4.95 -3.55
N PRO A 26 3.37 4.63 -3.79
CA PRO A 26 2.37 5.61 -4.23
C PRO A 26 2.23 6.80 -3.26
N ILE A 27 2.51 6.59 -1.96
CA ILE A 27 2.47 7.65 -0.95
C ILE A 27 3.67 8.59 -1.04
N GLY A 28 4.89 8.04 -1.16
CA GLY A 28 6.10 8.84 -1.36
C GLY A 28 6.08 9.59 -2.70
N ALA A 29 5.56 8.95 -3.75
CA ALA A 29 5.30 9.57 -5.05
C ALA A 29 4.32 10.75 -4.93
N LEU A 30 3.28 10.63 -4.09
CA LEU A 30 2.29 11.70 -3.89
C LEU A 30 2.90 12.91 -3.16
N PHE A 31 3.70 12.68 -2.11
CA PHE A 31 4.47 13.74 -1.46
C PHE A 31 5.39 14.45 -2.46
N ALA A 32 6.18 13.68 -3.22
CA ALA A 32 7.08 14.21 -4.23
C ALA A 32 6.31 15.06 -5.26
N ARG A 33 5.20 14.53 -5.78
CA ARG A 33 4.38 15.21 -6.79
C ARG A 33 3.90 16.57 -6.33
N GLN A 34 3.24 16.63 -5.19
CA GLN A 34 2.65 17.89 -4.72
C GLN A 34 3.71 18.93 -4.35
N LEU A 35 4.79 18.50 -3.72
CA LEU A 35 5.84 19.42 -3.27
C LEU A 35 6.67 19.95 -4.45
N VAL A 36 6.99 19.11 -5.43
CA VAL A 36 7.69 19.53 -6.65
C VAL A 36 6.81 20.46 -7.50
N ASP A 37 5.52 20.13 -7.68
CA ASP A 37 4.56 20.99 -8.39
C ASP A 37 4.34 22.34 -7.68
N ALA A 38 4.55 22.39 -6.36
CA ALA A 38 4.53 23.60 -5.54
C ALA A 38 5.86 24.38 -5.54
N GLY A 39 6.89 23.92 -6.26
CA GLY A 39 8.15 24.64 -6.45
C GLY A 39 9.30 24.21 -5.52
N HIS A 40 9.11 23.17 -4.70
CA HIS A 40 10.11 22.74 -3.72
C HIS A 40 11.11 21.74 -4.31
N ASN A 41 12.38 21.87 -3.94
CA ASN A 41 13.42 20.92 -4.35
C ASN A 41 13.35 19.66 -3.49
N VAL A 42 13.08 18.53 -4.12
CA VAL A 42 12.83 17.26 -3.45
C VAL A 42 13.87 16.23 -3.84
N VAL A 43 14.43 15.56 -2.84
CA VAL A 43 15.23 14.35 -3.00
C VAL A 43 14.48 13.16 -2.39
N LEU A 44 14.27 12.14 -3.21
CA LEU A 44 13.64 10.89 -2.83
C LEU A 44 14.67 9.76 -2.89
N VAL A 45 14.72 8.92 -1.86
CA VAL A 45 15.54 7.71 -1.86
C VAL A 45 14.65 6.46 -1.84
N GLU A 46 15.00 5.50 -2.69
CA GLU A 46 14.38 4.18 -2.77
C GLU A 46 15.45 3.13 -2.57
N MET A 47 15.16 2.19 -1.68
CA MET A 47 16.10 1.13 -1.33
C MET A 47 16.17 0.04 -2.40
N GLY A 48 15.06 -0.19 -3.12
CA GLY A 48 15.02 -1.10 -4.25
C GLY A 48 15.50 -0.49 -5.56
N ASP A 49 15.63 -1.33 -6.57
CA ASP A 49 15.99 -0.94 -7.93
C ASP A 49 14.76 -0.54 -8.76
N GLN A 50 14.99 0.04 -9.93
CA GLN A 50 13.94 0.29 -10.93
C GLN A 50 13.68 -0.98 -11.76
N SER A 51 12.64 -1.74 -11.42
CA SER A 51 12.31 -3.00 -12.12
C SER A 51 11.43 -2.86 -13.38
N THR A 52 11.05 -1.64 -13.77
CA THR A 52 10.17 -1.36 -14.93
C THR A 52 10.74 -0.24 -15.80
N ALA A 53 10.45 -0.26 -17.10
CA ALA A 53 10.96 0.74 -18.04
C ALA A 53 10.50 2.17 -17.68
N VAL A 54 9.21 2.32 -17.34
CA VAL A 54 8.70 3.55 -16.71
C VAL A 54 8.80 3.39 -15.19
N PRO A 55 9.42 4.34 -14.46
CA PRO A 55 9.63 4.22 -13.02
C PRO A 55 8.32 3.98 -12.25
N GLY A 56 8.24 2.84 -11.55
CA GLY A 56 7.10 2.52 -10.69
C GLY A 56 5.84 2.06 -11.43
N SER A 57 5.94 1.70 -12.72
CA SER A 57 4.81 1.19 -13.51
C SER A 57 4.28 -0.15 -12.99
N HIS A 58 3.00 -0.41 -13.25
CA HIS A 58 2.38 -1.67 -12.87
C HIS A 58 2.86 -2.82 -13.77
N LYS A 59 3.43 -3.88 -13.18
CA LYS A 59 4.00 -5.01 -13.92
C LYS A 59 2.95 -5.79 -14.72
N LYS A 60 1.71 -5.86 -14.21
CA LYS A 60 0.53 -6.46 -14.90
C LYS A 60 0.16 -5.75 -16.21
N ASN A 61 0.70 -4.56 -16.50
CA ASN A 61 0.44 -3.87 -17.77
C ASN A 61 1.15 -4.52 -18.96
N GLU A 62 2.11 -5.42 -18.73
CA GLU A 62 2.71 -6.21 -19.80
C GLU A 62 1.65 -7.12 -20.46
N ILE A 63 1.62 -7.12 -21.79
CA ILE A 63 0.63 -7.84 -22.60
C ILE A 63 0.60 -9.33 -22.26
N GLU A 64 1.75 -9.91 -21.91
CA GLU A 64 1.87 -11.33 -21.54
C GLU A 64 1.00 -11.67 -20.32
N TYR A 65 1.08 -10.89 -19.24
CA TYR A 65 0.29 -11.15 -18.02
C TYR A 65 -1.21 -10.86 -18.21
N GLN A 66 -1.59 -10.00 -19.16
CA GLN A 66 -3.01 -9.81 -19.49
C GLN A 66 -3.56 -10.92 -20.39
N LYS A 67 -2.69 -11.67 -21.09
CA LYS A 67 -3.08 -12.88 -21.82
C LYS A 67 -3.11 -14.11 -20.91
N ASP A 68 -2.27 -14.13 -19.89
CA ASP A 68 -2.17 -15.20 -18.89
C ASP A 68 -1.99 -14.60 -17.49
N ILE A 69 -3.12 -14.32 -16.84
CA ILE A 69 -3.17 -13.67 -15.53
C ILE A 69 -2.60 -14.55 -14.42
N ASP A 70 -2.69 -15.88 -14.56
CA ASP A 70 -2.21 -16.82 -13.55
C ASP A 70 -0.68 -16.77 -13.45
N ARG A 71 0.05 -16.44 -14.53
CA ARG A 71 1.49 -16.20 -14.46
C ARG A 71 1.87 -14.99 -13.60
N PHE A 72 0.99 -14.00 -13.45
CA PHE A 72 1.27 -12.82 -12.62
C PHE A 72 1.36 -13.16 -11.13
N VAL A 73 0.77 -14.29 -10.69
CA VAL A 73 0.93 -14.85 -9.33
C VAL A 73 2.41 -14.99 -8.97
N ARG A 74 3.24 -15.45 -9.92
CA ARG A 74 4.69 -15.67 -9.71
C ARG A 74 5.46 -14.36 -9.59
N VAL A 75 5.01 -13.31 -10.28
CA VAL A 75 5.58 -11.95 -10.14
C VAL A 75 5.35 -11.43 -8.72
N ILE A 76 4.15 -11.64 -8.16
CA ILE A 76 3.81 -11.23 -6.80
C ILE A 76 4.63 -12.04 -5.79
N GLN A 77 4.66 -13.37 -5.91
CA GLN A 77 5.44 -14.25 -5.03
C GLN A 77 6.93 -13.85 -4.99
N GLY A 78 7.53 -13.56 -6.15
CA GLY A 78 8.93 -13.13 -6.23
C GLY A 78 9.19 -11.72 -5.66
N ALA A 79 8.17 -10.87 -5.57
CA ALA A 79 8.28 -9.50 -5.06
C ALA A 79 8.07 -9.37 -3.54
N LEU A 80 7.44 -10.36 -2.90
CA LEU A 80 7.10 -10.33 -1.47
C LEU A 80 8.21 -10.95 -0.62
N SER A 81 8.92 -10.10 0.14
CA SER A 81 9.91 -10.51 1.13
C SER A 81 9.26 -10.59 2.50
N THR A 82 9.08 -11.79 3.06
CA THR A 82 8.51 -11.99 4.39
C THR A 82 9.27 -11.20 5.47
N VAL A 83 8.54 -10.61 6.40
CA VAL A 83 9.07 -9.67 7.40
C VAL A 83 9.75 -10.38 8.58
N SER A 84 9.08 -11.36 9.18
CA SER A 84 9.58 -12.06 10.37
C SER A 84 9.30 -13.56 10.28
N VAL A 85 10.32 -14.33 9.89
CA VAL A 85 10.23 -15.79 9.78
C VAL A 85 10.79 -16.43 11.05
N PRO A 86 10.00 -17.13 11.88
CA PRO A 86 10.51 -17.74 13.10
C PRO A 86 11.51 -18.86 12.79
N THR A 87 12.45 -19.09 13.69
CA THR A 87 13.30 -20.28 13.62
C THR A 87 12.48 -21.55 13.84
N SER A 88 12.89 -22.66 13.21
CA SER A 88 12.25 -23.97 13.40
C SER A 88 13.29 -25.01 13.79
N SER A 89 12.89 -26.02 14.55
CA SER A 89 13.64 -27.28 14.61
C SER A 89 13.47 -27.99 13.27
N THR A 90 14.52 -28.67 12.82
CA THR A 90 14.57 -29.33 11.51
C THR A 90 14.78 -30.82 11.73
N VAL A 91 13.84 -31.46 12.43
CA VAL A 91 13.84 -32.93 12.51
C VAL A 91 13.28 -33.45 11.19
N ILE A 92 14.17 -33.86 10.30
CA ILE A 92 13.84 -34.57 9.07
C ILE A 92 14.35 -36.02 9.27
N PRO A 93 13.49 -36.94 9.73
CA PRO A 93 13.92 -38.29 10.10
C PRO A 93 14.41 -39.12 8.91
N GLU A 94 14.09 -38.73 7.69
CA GLU A 94 14.50 -39.38 6.45
C GLU A 94 15.82 -38.85 5.88
N LEU A 95 16.52 -37.96 6.58
CA LEU A 95 17.87 -37.53 6.14
C LEU A 95 18.82 -38.72 6.11
N ASP A 96 19.67 -38.75 5.07
CA ASP A 96 20.75 -39.73 4.96
C ASP A 96 21.56 -39.77 6.27
N PRO A 97 21.85 -40.94 6.85
CA PRO A 97 22.60 -41.04 8.10
C PRO A 97 24.00 -40.39 8.08
N ALA A 98 24.60 -40.21 6.90
CA ALA A 98 25.87 -39.51 6.71
C ALA A 98 25.71 -37.98 6.55
N ALA A 99 24.49 -37.48 6.33
CA ALA A 99 24.23 -36.05 6.26
C ALA A 99 24.40 -35.38 7.62
N TRP A 100 24.86 -34.12 7.62
CA TRP A 100 24.94 -33.33 8.84
C TRP A 100 23.54 -33.16 9.44
N ARG A 101 23.45 -33.32 10.77
CA ARG A 101 22.24 -33.05 11.56
C ARG A 101 22.62 -32.33 12.84
N ALA A 102 21.72 -31.51 13.36
CA ALA A 102 21.89 -30.91 14.67
C ALA A 102 22.03 -32.02 15.73
N SER A 103 22.97 -31.86 16.67
CA SER A 103 23.20 -32.83 17.76
C SER A 103 22.02 -32.94 18.72
N LYS A 104 21.17 -31.90 18.76
CA LYS A 104 19.94 -31.81 19.55
C LYS A 104 18.77 -31.58 18.58
N PRO A 105 17.96 -32.61 18.25
CA PRO A 105 16.87 -32.49 17.27
C PRO A 105 15.83 -31.41 17.62
N GLU A 106 15.61 -31.17 18.91
CA GLU A 106 14.70 -30.16 19.45
C GLU A 106 15.24 -28.73 19.36
N GLN A 107 16.55 -28.55 19.09
CA GLN A 107 17.16 -27.24 19.00
C GLN A 107 16.79 -26.56 17.68
N SER A 108 16.19 -25.37 17.77
CA SER A 108 15.95 -24.53 16.60
C SER A 108 17.27 -24.10 15.96
N ILE A 109 17.37 -24.26 14.64
CA ILE A 109 18.55 -23.85 13.88
C ILE A 109 18.41 -22.36 13.51
N LEU A 110 19.48 -21.60 13.75
CA LEU A 110 19.60 -20.24 13.23
C LEU A 110 20.06 -20.33 11.77
N THR A 111 19.14 -20.07 10.85
CA THR A 111 19.44 -19.98 9.42
C THR A 111 19.24 -18.54 8.96
N ASN A 112 20.05 -18.10 7.99
CA ASN A 112 19.94 -16.77 7.40
C ASN A 112 18.50 -16.45 6.99
N GLY A 113 18.04 -15.25 7.34
CA GLY A 113 16.67 -14.80 7.07
C GLY A 113 15.61 -15.25 8.09
N ARG A 114 16.00 -15.97 9.16
CA ARG A 114 15.09 -16.30 10.26
C ARG A 114 15.35 -15.45 11.50
N ASN A 115 14.26 -15.11 12.17
CA ASN A 115 14.20 -14.35 13.40
C ASN A 115 14.08 -15.31 14.62
N PRO A 116 15.11 -15.44 15.46
CA PRO A 116 15.07 -16.30 16.64
C PRO A 116 14.18 -15.78 17.77
N LEU A 117 13.78 -14.51 17.74
CA LEU A 117 12.92 -13.91 18.76
C LEU A 117 11.45 -13.91 18.37
N GLN A 118 11.12 -14.24 17.11
CA GLN A 118 9.75 -14.39 16.67
C GLN A 118 9.14 -15.69 17.22
N LYS A 119 8.07 -15.56 18.00
CA LYS A 119 7.24 -16.71 18.39
C LYS A 119 6.25 -16.99 17.27
N THR A 120 5.98 -18.27 17.01
CA THR A 120 5.11 -18.72 15.91
C THR A 120 3.65 -18.34 16.11
N HIS A 121 3.14 -18.37 17.34
CA HIS A 121 1.69 -18.23 17.63
C HIS A 121 1.17 -16.79 17.65
N ASN A 122 2.03 -15.78 17.80
CA ASN A 122 1.65 -14.37 17.83
C ASN A 122 2.32 -13.55 16.71
N ASN A 123 2.56 -14.21 15.57
CA ASN A 123 3.20 -13.64 14.39
C ASN A 123 2.18 -13.22 13.34
N LEU A 124 2.51 -12.18 12.56
CA LEU A 124 1.93 -11.96 11.23
C LEU A 124 2.80 -12.70 10.20
N GLY A 125 2.67 -14.03 10.18
CA GLY A 125 3.61 -14.93 9.51
C GLY A 125 3.72 -14.78 7.98
N ALA A 126 2.75 -14.13 7.35
CA ALA A 126 2.75 -13.83 5.93
C ALA A 126 2.92 -12.34 5.61
N GLU A 127 3.09 -11.48 6.62
CA GLU A 127 3.42 -10.07 6.40
C GLU A 127 4.72 -10.00 5.57
N ALA A 128 4.69 -9.19 4.53
CA ALA A 128 5.78 -9.08 3.58
C ALA A 128 5.98 -7.62 3.14
N VAL A 129 7.17 -7.33 2.63
CA VAL A 129 7.51 -6.03 2.05
C VAL A 129 8.03 -6.19 0.63
N THR A 130 7.89 -5.15 -0.18
CA THR A 130 8.43 -5.11 -1.54
C THR A 130 9.34 -3.90 -1.71
N ARG A 131 10.54 -4.16 -2.23
CA ARG A 131 11.60 -3.17 -2.42
C ARG A 131 11.88 -3.01 -3.91
N THR A 132 11.31 -1.96 -4.51
CA THR A 132 11.47 -1.57 -5.92
C THR A 132 10.96 -0.15 -6.06
N VAL A 133 11.38 0.57 -7.08
CA VAL A 133 10.71 1.82 -7.45
C VAL A 133 9.21 1.56 -7.65
N GLY A 134 8.36 2.31 -6.94
CA GLY A 134 6.91 2.14 -6.91
C GLY A 134 6.37 1.20 -5.82
N GLY A 135 7.23 0.47 -5.12
CA GLY A 135 6.84 -0.43 -4.03
C GLY A 135 5.78 -1.47 -4.43
N MET A 136 4.84 -1.76 -3.53
CA MET A 136 3.76 -2.72 -3.77
C MET A 136 2.78 -2.28 -4.89
N SER A 137 2.71 -1.00 -5.23
CA SER A 137 1.83 -0.55 -6.33
C SER A 137 2.23 -1.12 -7.70
N THR A 138 3.43 -1.70 -7.81
CA THR A 138 3.87 -2.40 -9.03
C THR A 138 3.13 -3.72 -9.27
N HIS A 139 2.42 -4.24 -8.27
CA HIS A 139 1.73 -5.53 -8.36
C HIS A 139 0.43 -5.63 -7.53
N TRP A 140 -0.02 -4.55 -6.91
CA TRP A 140 -1.28 -4.50 -6.15
C TRP A 140 -2.51 -4.78 -7.03
N THR A 141 -3.65 -5.00 -6.39
CA THR A 141 -4.93 -5.28 -7.06
C THR A 141 -5.68 -4.03 -7.47
N CYS A 142 -5.13 -2.84 -7.22
CA CYS A 142 -5.69 -1.53 -7.54
C CYS A 142 -7.05 -1.21 -6.89
N ALA A 143 -7.53 -1.98 -5.91
CA ALA A 143 -8.76 -1.66 -5.18
C ALA A 143 -8.58 -0.40 -4.33
N THR A 144 -9.41 0.60 -4.58
CA THR A 144 -9.36 1.91 -3.89
C THR A 144 -10.74 2.30 -3.33
N PRO A 145 -11.32 1.52 -2.41
CA PRO A 145 -12.53 1.91 -1.70
C PRO A 145 -12.27 3.09 -0.75
N GLU A 146 -13.32 3.83 -0.45
CA GLU A 146 -13.32 4.82 0.63
C GLU A 146 -13.71 4.13 1.94
N PHE A 147 -13.09 4.56 3.05
CA PHE A 147 -13.43 4.05 4.38
C PHE A 147 -14.80 4.55 4.83
N LEU A 148 -15.57 3.66 5.44
CA LEU A 148 -16.90 3.98 5.95
C LEU A 148 -16.81 5.10 7.01
N LYS A 149 -17.55 6.19 6.74
CA LYS A 149 -17.66 7.36 7.61
C LYS A 149 -18.29 6.99 8.97
N ARG A 150 -18.00 7.78 10.00
CA ARG A 150 -18.69 7.66 11.29
C ARG A 150 -20.18 8.05 11.21
N SER A 151 -20.96 7.51 12.14
CA SER A 151 -22.39 7.78 12.32
C SER A 151 -22.61 8.20 13.77
N GLY A 152 -22.89 9.48 13.97
CA GLY A 152 -22.80 10.10 15.30
C GLY A 152 -21.40 9.91 15.90
N ASP A 153 -21.35 9.38 17.12
CA ASP A 153 -20.10 9.09 17.85
C ASP A 153 -19.48 7.73 17.50
N THR A 154 -20.16 6.91 16.69
CA THR A 154 -19.66 5.57 16.34
C THR A 154 -18.65 5.68 15.20
N VAL A 155 -17.36 5.59 15.54
CA VAL A 155 -16.27 5.42 14.58
C VAL A 155 -16.29 4.01 14.04
N TYR A 156 -16.19 3.91 12.72
CA TYR A 156 -16.16 2.63 12.05
C TYR A 156 -14.78 2.35 11.46
N GLU A 157 -14.48 2.92 10.30
CA GLU A 157 -13.21 2.75 9.59
C GLU A 157 -12.44 4.05 9.50
N ARG A 158 -13.12 5.13 9.11
CA ARG A 158 -12.45 6.38 8.77
C ARG A 158 -11.91 7.09 10.02
N PRO A 159 -10.62 7.47 10.05
CA PRO A 159 -10.05 8.24 11.17
C PRO A 159 -10.74 9.59 11.36
N ILE A 160 -10.79 10.07 12.60
CA ILE A 160 -11.41 11.37 12.94
C ILE A 160 -10.35 12.47 12.88
N ILE A 161 -10.36 13.29 11.83
CA ILE A 161 -9.49 14.48 11.73
C ILE A 161 -10.07 15.61 12.58
N PHE A 162 -11.40 15.80 12.52
CA PHE A 162 -12.11 16.84 13.26
C PHE A 162 -13.18 16.22 14.16
N GLU A 163 -13.28 16.65 15.41
CA GLU A 163 -14.32 16.18 16.33
C GLU A 163 -15.74 16.51 15.84
N ASP A 164 -15.91 17.64 15.14
CA ASP A 164 -17.15 18.01 14.45
C ASP A 164 -17.39 17.12 13.22
N VAL A 165 -18.53 16.43 13.19
CA VAL A 165 -18.89 15.45 12.15
C VAL A 165 -19.03 16.08 10.77
N ALA A 166 -19.59 17.28 10.68
CA ALA A 166 -19.80 17.95 9.40
C ALA A 166 -18.47 18.42 8.80
N LYS A 167 -17.60 19.01 9.63
CA LYS A 167 -16.23 19.39 9.25
C LYS A 167 -15.43 18.16 8.83
N ASP A 168 -15.42 17.09 9.63
CA ASP A 168 -14.70 15.86 9.30
C ASP A 168 -15.15 15.26 7.96
N ASN A 169 -16.46 15.16 7.73
CA ASN A 169 -17.01 14.67 6.47
C ASN A 169 -16.61 15.55 5.28
N LYS A 170 -16.62 16.88 5.46
CA LYS A 170 -16.21 17.82 4.40
C LYS A 170 -14.74 17.66 4.04
N GLU A 171 -13.86 17.56 5.03
CA GLU A 171 -12.43 17.33 4.82
C GLU A 171 -12.18 16.04 4.04
N TRP A 172 -12.75 14.93 4.51
CA TRP A 172 -12.55 13.62 3.87
C TRP A 172 -13.11 13.58 2.45
N GLY A 173 -14.22 14.27 2.17
CA GLY A 173 -14.74 14.39 0.80
C GLY A 173 -13.73 15.06 -0.14
N VAL A 174 -13.18 16.21 0.26
CA VAL A 174 -12.16 16.93 -0.52
C VAL A 174 -10.92 16.06 -0.75
N LEU A 175 -10.46 15.33 0.29
CA LEU A 175 -9.28 14.50 0.19
C LEU A 175 -9.51 13.25 -0.68
N TYR A 176 -10.65 12.57 -0.54
CA TYR A 176 -10.97 11.38 -1.35
C TYR A 176 -11.18 11.74 -2.82
N ASP A 177 -11.90 12.83 -3.13
CA ASP A 177 -12.08 13.29 -4.51
C ASP A 177 -10.72 13.54 -5.18
N ALA A 178 -9.81 14.23 -4.48
CA ALA A 178 -8.46 14.49 -4.95
C ALA A 178 -7.65 13.19 -5.11
N ALA A 179 -7.67 12.30 -4.12
CA ALA A 179 -6.94 11.05 -4.15
C ALA A 179 -7.41 10.13 -5.28
N ARG A 180 -8.74 10.01 -5.49
CA ARG A 180 -9.35 9.26 -6.59
C ARG A 180 -8.91 9.79 -7.94
N SER A 181 -8.90 11.11 -8.11
CA SER A 181 -8.44 11.72 -9.36
C SER A 181 -6.94 11.45 -9.59
N ILE A 182 -6.09 11.67 -8.58
CA ILE A 182 -4.64 11.48 -8.69
C ILE A 182 -4.30 10.03 -9.05
N ILE A 183 -4.90 9.05 -8.39
CA ILE A 183 -4.61 7.63 -8.65
C ILE A 183 -5.33 7.09 -9.89
N GLY A 184 -6.46 7.70 -10.28
CA GLY A 184 -7.28 7.27 -11.42
C GLY A 184 -8.36 6.22 -11.08
N THR A 185 -9.05 6.37 -9.95
CA THR A 185 -10.12 5.44 -9.55
C THR A 185 -11.34 5.52 -10.48
N SER A 186 -11.75 4.37 -11.03
CA SER A 186 -12.95 4.17 -11.83
C SER A 186 -13.79 3.01 -11.30
N GLU A 187 -15.11 3.07 -11.53
CA GLU A 187 -16.07 2.01 -11.20
C GLU A 187 -16.73 1.43 -12.47
N THR A 188 -16.32 1.88 -13.66
CA THR A 188 -17.00 1.60 -14.94
C THR A 188 -16.18 0.77 -15.93
N GLU A 189 -14.89 0.53 -15.63
CA GLU A 189 -13.99 -0.14 -16.58
C GLU A 189 -14.43 -1.57 -16.93
N PHE A 190 -15.29 -2.20 -16.13
CA PHE A 190 -15.77 -3.57 -16.34
C PHE A 190 -17.24 -3.65 -16.78
N ASP A 191 -17.88 -2.52 -17.13
CA ASP A 191 -19.30 -2.47 -17.51
C ASP A 191 -19.63 -3.30 -18.76
N HIS A 192 -18.67 -3.51 -19.65
CA HIS A 192 -18.79 -4.33 -20.87
C HIS A 192 -18.22 -5.74 -20.71
N SER A 193 -17.95 -6.20 -19.48
CA SER A 193 -17.63 -7.60 -19.20
C SER A 193 -18.91 -8.40 -18.95
N ILE A 194 -19.06 -9.50 -19.67
CA ILE A 194 -20.17 -10.44 -19.49
C ILE A 194 -20.11 -11.04 -18.09
N ARG A 195 -18.97 -11.61 -17.70
CA ARG A 195 -18.78 -12.27 -16.39
C ARG A 195 -18.98 -11.31 -15.22
N HIS A 196 -18.51 -10.06 -15.34
CA HIS A 196 -18.77 -9.01 -14.35
C HIS A 196 -20.27 -8.80 -14.15
N ASN A 197 -21.01 -8.60 -15.24
CA ASN A 197 -22.45 -8.35 -15.15
C ASN A 197 -23.24 -9.58 -14.67
N VAL A 198 -22.83 -10.81 -15.01
CA VAL A 198 -23.44 -12.03 -14.46
C VAL A 198 -23.34 -12.04 -12.93
N VAL A 199 -22.14 -11.86 -12.39
CA VAL A 199 -21.90 -11.84 -10.94
C VAL A 199 -22.62 -10.67 -10.28
N LEU A 200 -22.49 -9.46 -10.85
CA LEU A 200 -23.08 -8.24 -10.31
C LEU A 200 -24.62 -8.35 -10.21
N ASN A 201 -25.26 -8.82 -11.28
CA ASN A 201 -26.73 -8.94 -11.33
C ASN A 201 -27.24 -10.06 -10.42
N ALA A 202 -26.54 -11.20 -10.34
CA ALA A 202 -26.87 -12.27 -9.41
C ALA A 202 -26.82 -11.78 -7.96
N LEU A 203 -25.75 -11.08 -7.58
CA LEU A 203 -25.61 -10.53 -6.23
C LEU A 203 -26.65 -9.44 -5.92
N ARG A 204 -26.92 -8.51 -6.85
CA ARG A 204 -27.98 -7.50 -6.68
C ARG A 204 -29.35 -8.12 -6.48
N LYS A 205 -29.65 -9.22 -7.17
CA LYS A 205 -30.90 -9.98 -7.02
C LYS A 205 -31.00 -10.64 -5.65
N HIS A 206 -29.92 -11.27 -5.17
CA HIS A 206 -29.92 -11.98 -3.88
C HIS A 206 -29.78 -11.03 -2.68
N TYR A 207 -29.20 -9.86 -2.88
CA TYR A 207 -28.86 -8.91 -1.81
C TYR A 207 -29.22 -7.46 -2.20
N PRO A 208 -30.51 -7.16 -2.47
CA PRO A 208 -30.94 -5.83 -2.92
C PRO A 208 -30.57 -4.71 -1.93
N ASP A 209 -30.55 -5.02 -0.63
CA ASP A 209 -30.34 -4.04 0.44
C ASP A 209 -28.87 -3.93 0.89
N ARG A 210 -27.93 -4.65 0.25
CA ARG A 210 -26.51 -4.66 0.66
C ARG A 210 -25.62 -3.72 -0.17
N GLY A 211 -26.18 -2.92 -1.06
CA GLY A 211 -25.43 -1.92 -1.83
C GLY A 211 -24.40 -2.51 -2.81
N VAL A 212 -24.71 -3.69 -3.38
CA VAL A 212 -23.84 -4.39 -4.34
C VAL A 212 -23.49 -3.49 -5.54
N LYS A 213 -22.19 -3.27 -5.77
CA LYS A 213 -21.69 -2.36 -6.81
C LYS A 213 -20.37 -2.83 -7.42
N PRO A 214 -19.93 -2.24 -8.55
CA PRO A 214 -18.57 -2.45 -9.05
C PRO A 214 -17.51 -2.08 -8.00
N LEU A 215 -16.42 -2.84 -7.97
CA LEU A 215 -15.27 -2.54 -7.12
C LEU A 215 -14.58 -1.26 -7.65
N PRO A 216 -14.34 -0.24 -6.81
CA PRO A 216 -13.59 0.94 -7.23
C PRO A 216 -12.13 0.56 -7.48
N LEU A 217 -11.66 0.73 -8.71
CA LEU A 217 -10.34 0.30 -9.17
C LEU A 217 -9.55 1.46 -9.75
N ALA A 218 -8.29 1.59 -9.36
CA ALA A 218 -7.33 2.47 -10.02
C ALA A 218 -6.84 1.84 -11.33
N CYS A 219 -7.62 2.00 -12.40
CA CYS A 219 -7.29 1.52 -13.74
C CYS A 219 -8.10 2.25 -14.81
N HIS A 220 -7.72 2.07 -16.07
CA HIS A 220 -8.53 2.44 -17.24
C HIS A 220 -8.34 1.43 -18.37
N ARG A 221 -9.32 1.26 -19.25
CA ARG A 221 -9.11 0.53 -20.51
C ARG A 221 -8.24 1.34 -21.48
N VAL A 222 -7.37 0.63 -22.21
CA VAL A 222 -6.49 1.22 -23.24
C VAL A 222 -7.31 1.93 -24.35
N ALA A 223 -8.47 1.39 -24.68
CA ALA A 223 -9.43 1.96 -25.62
C ALA A 223 -10.84 1.44 -25.29
N GLU A 224 -11.86 2.09 -25.83
CA GLU A 224 -13.24 1.64 -25.73
C GLU A 224 -13.36 0.18 -26.21
N ASN A 225 -13.91 -0.71 -25.37
CA ASN A 225 -14.01 -2.15 -25.61
C ASN A 225 -12.68 -2.91 -25.76
N SER A 226 -11.53 -2.31 -25.44
CA SER A 226 -10.25 -3.02 -25.44
C SER A 226 -10.27 -4.15 -24.39
N PRO A 227 -9.76 -5.36 -24.71
CA PRO A 227 -9.56 -6.40 -23.70
C PRO A 227 -8.43 -6.05 -22.72
N TYR A 228 -7.63 -5.03 -23.02
CA TYR A 228 -6.49 -4.61 -22.21
C TYR A 228 -6.84 -3.48 -21.25
N VAL A 229 -6.44 -3.65 -20.01
CA VAL A 229 -6.56 -2.70 -18.91
C VAL A 229 -5.18 -2.17 -18.55
N MET A 230 -5.08 -0.86 -18.41
CA MET A 230 -3.94 -0.19 -17.81
C MET A 230 -4.20 -0.02 -16.31
N TRP A 231 -3.55 -0.87 -15.53
CA TRP A 231 -3.56 -0.82 -14.07
C TRP A 231 -2.68 0.33 -13.60
N HIS A 232 -3.20 1.15 -12.70
CA HIS A 232 -2.48 2.32 -12.20
C HIS A 232 -1.56 1.95 -11.04
N SER A 233 -0.49 2.72 -10.88
CA SER A 233 0.52 2.51 -9.83
C SER A 233 1.16 3.84 -9.42
N ALA A 234 2.28 3.80 -8.69
CA ALA A 234 3.08 4.99 -8.37
C ALA A 234 3.48 5.78 -9.62
N GLU A 235 3.63 5.15 -10.79
CA GLU A 235 3.83 5.82 -12.08
C GLU A 235 2.77 6.91 -12.31
N ASN A 236 1.48 6.57 -12.14
CA ASN A 236 0.37 7.49 -12.37
C ASN A 236 0.39 8.68 -11.42
N VAL A 237 0.86 8.46 -10.20
CA VAL A 237 1.02 9.50 -9.17
C VAL A 237 2.21 10.40 -9.47
N PHE A 238 3.36 9.82 -9.86
CA PHE A 238 4.51 10.58 -10.34
C PHE A 238 4.15 11.41 -11.58
N GLY A 239 3.30 10.85 -12.45
CA GLY A 239 2.85 11.47 -13.69
C GLY A 239 4.05 11.82 -14.58
N ASP A 240 4.08 13.07 -15.04
CA ASP A 240 5.13 13.60 -15.91
C ASP A 240 6.35 14.19 -15.17
N MET A 241 6.56 13.88 -13.89
CA MET A 241 7.69 14.47 -13.14
C MET A 241 9.08 14.07 -13.68
N PHE A 242 9.17 12.92 -14.36
CA PHE A 242 10.43 12.48 -14.97
C PHE A 242 10.65 13.06 -16.39
N ASP A 243 9.68 13.79 -16.95
CA ASP A 243 9.84 14.43 -18.26
C ASP A 243 10.60 15.76 -18.13
N LYS A 244 11.86 15.77 -18.56
CA LYS A 244 12.73 16.95 -18.58
C LYS A 244 12.13 18.15 -19.33
N LYS A 245 11.21 17.92 -20.28
CA LYS A 245 10.53 19.02 -20.99
C LYS A 245 9.55 19.78 -20.08
N GLN A 246 9.14 19.20 -18.96
CA GLN A 246 8.22 19.82 -18.00
C GLN A 246 8.94 20.61 -16.89
N GLU A 247 10.22 20.36 -16.62
CA GLU A 247 10.98 20.99 -15.52
C GLU A 247 10.97 22.53 -15.56
N LYS A 248 10.97 23.12 -16.77
CA LYS A 248 10.99 24.58 -16.94
C LYS A 248 9.60 25.20 -17.11
N LYS A 249 8.54 24.39 -17.20
CA LYS A 249 7.19 24.89 -17.38
C LYS A 249 6.63 25.39 -16.05
N LYS A 250 5.80 26.42 -16.15
CA LYS A 250 5.06 26.98 -15.01
C LYS A 250 3.64 26.41 -14.98
N ASN A 251 3.11 26.20 -13.79
CA ASN A 251 1.71 25.85 -13.58
C ASN A 251 0.78 27.06 -13.81
N ALA A 252 -0.54 26.87 -13.66
CA ALA A 252 -1.53 27.94 -13.85
C ALA A 252 -1.33 29.15 -12.93
N ASN A 253 -0.65 28.97 -11.80
CA ASN A 253 -0.33 30.01 -10.81
C ASN A 253 1.06 30.65 -11.05
N GLY A 254 1.73 30.33 -12.17
CA GLY A 254 3.05 30.87 -12.50
C GLY A 254 4.21 30.26 -11.71
N VAL A 255 3.99 29.20 -10.94
CA VAL A 255 5.01 28.49 -10.17
C VAL A 255 5.72 27.49 -11.09
N GLN A 256 7.04 27.58 -11.16
CA GLN A 256 7.86 26.59 -11.83
C GLN A 256 8.12 25.42 -10.88
N ARG A 257 8.15 24.19 -11.41
CA ARG A 257 8.51 23.01 -10.63
C ARG A 257 9.87 23.15 -9.95
N GLY A 258 9.96 22.63 -8.73
CA GLY A 258 11.24 22.43 -8.06
C GLY A 258 12.04 21.30 -8.70
N LYS A 259 13.32 21.19 -8.35
CA LYS A 259 14.15 20.07 -8.81
C LYS A 259 13.71 18.78 -8.12
N PHE A 260 13.56 17.71 -8.88
CA PHE A 260 13.27 16.38 -8.37
C PHE A 260 14.43 15.43 -8.62
N CYS A 261 14.92 14.78 -7.57
CA CYS A 261 15.99 13.80 -7.64
C CYS A 261 15.52 12.49 -7.00
N MET A 262 15.68 11.37 -7.72
CA MET A 262 15.43 10.04 -7.16
C MET A 262 16.74 9.24 -7.14
N LEU A 263 17.07 8.69 -5.99
CA LEU A 263 18.21 7.79 -5.79
C LEU A 263 17.67 6.39 -5.52
N VAL A 264 17.93 5.45 -6.43
CA VAL A 264 17.56 4.04 -6.31
C VAL A 264 18.68 3.24 -5.66
N ASN A 265 18.42 2.01 -5.22
CA ASN A 265 19.39 1.18 -4.49
C ASN A 265 20.00 1.92 -3.28
N THR A 266 19.28 2.89 -2.72
CA THR A 266 19.77 3.80 -1.69
C THR A 266 18.90 3.65 -0.44
N ARG A 267 19.45 2.97 0.57
CA ARG A 267 18.77 2.74 1.84
C ARG A 267 18.84 3.99 2.72
N CYS A 268 17.70 4.49 3.20
CA CYS A 268 17.67 5.40 4.34
C CYS A 268 17.89 4.59 5.63
N THR A 269 19.03 4.80 6.30
CA THR A 269 19.44 4.01 7.47
C THR A 269 18.88 4.60 8.76
N ARG A 270 19.03 5.91 8.97
CA ARG A 270 18.54 6.60 10.18
C ARG A 270 18.53 8.13 9.97
N LEU A 271 17.92 8.84 10.91
CA LEU A 271 17.86 10.29 10.95
C LEU A 271 18.71 10.85 12.09
N HIS A 272 19.31 12.02 11.88
CA HIS A 272 20.18 12.69 12.85
C HIS A 272 19.65 14.05 13.28
N LEU A 273 19.72 14.32 14.59
CA LEU A 273 19.28 15.56 15.23
C LEU A 273 20.40 16.61 15.36
N GLN A 274 20.02 17.89 15.49
CA GLN A 274 20.91 18.94 16.00
C GLN A 274 20.72 19.21 17.51
N ASN A 275 21.72 19.90 18.08
CA ASN A 275 21.97 20.25 19.48
C ASN A 275 20.82 20.87 20.33
N ASP A 276 19.60 21.05 19.84
CA ASP A 276 18.49 21.57 20.66
C ASP A 276 17.66 20.41 21.25
N PRO A 277 17.78 20.11 22.56
CA PRO A 277 17.00 19.06 23.21
C PRO A 277 15.53 19.46 23.47
N ALA A 278 15.17 20.75 23.39
CA ALA A 278 13.80 21.21 23.68
C ALA A 278 12.86 20.97 22.50
N VAL A 279 13.34 21.16 21.27
CA VAL A 279 12.61 20.89 20.03
C VAL A 279 13.50 20.08 19.08
N PRO A 280 13.41 18.75 19.09
CA PRO A 280 14.23 17.92 18.23
C PRO A 280 13.94 18.24 16.75
N SER A 281 14.98 18.66 16.04
CA SER A 281 14.94 18.95 14.61
C SER A 281 15.92 18.07 13.86
N ILE A 282 15.46 17.42 12.81
CA ILE A 282 16.27 16.55 11.96
C ILE A 282 17.11 17.43 11.03
N VAL A 283 18.40 17.12 10.88
CA VAL A 283 19.33 17.87 10.02
C VAL A 283 19.75 17.06 8.81
N THR A 284 19.93 15.75 9.00
CA THR A 284 20.37 14.86 7.92
C THR A 284 19.68 13.51 8.00
N ALA A 285 19.47 12.93 6.82
CA ALA A 285 19.21 11.51 6.67
C ALA A 285 20.52 10.80 6.31
N GLU A 286 20.87 9.77 7.07
CA GLU A 286 21.97 8.87 6.75
C GLU A 286 21.49 7.86 5.71
N VAL A 287 22.17 7.81 4.58
CA VAL A 287 21.84 6.95 3.45
C VAL A 287 23.01 6.08 3.04
N ARG A 288 22.72 4.89 2.53
CA ARG A 288 23.72 3.94 2.03
C ARG A 288 23.37 3.50 0.62
N ASP A 289 24.28 3.72 -0.32
CA ASP A 289 24.21 3.12 -1.65
C ASP A 289 24.55 1.62 -1.53
N LEU A 290 23.54 0.78 -1.74
CA LEU A 290 23.63 -0.66 -1.58
C LEU A 290 24.42 -1.33 -2.70
N LEU A 291 24.40 -0.75 -3.91
CA LEU A 291 25.15 -1.29 -5.04
C LEU A 291 26.64 -0.98 -4.87
N ALA A 292 26.98 0.25 -4.51
CA ALA A 292 28.35 0.64 -4.20
C ALA A 292 28.90 -0.18 -3.02
N ALA A 293 28.12 -0.33 -1.95
CA ALA A 293 28.47 -1.17 -0.80
C ALA A 293 28.76 -2.63 -1.19
N ARG A 294 27.96 -3.20 -2.10
CA ARG A 294 28.19 -4.58 -2.55
C ARG A 294 29.49 -4.73 -3.34
N LEU A 295 29.77 -3.78 -4.24
CA LEU A 295 31.00 -3.79 -5.05
C LEU A 295 32.27 -3.61 -4.19
N ALA A 296 32.17 -2.86 -3.09
CA ALA A 296 33.25 -2.71 -2.12
C ALA A 296 33.63 -4.01 -1.42
N ASP A 297 32.62 -4.73 -0.94
CA ASP A 297 32.81 -5.97 -0.20
C ASP A 297 33.52 -7.02 -1.07
N GLU A 298 33.27 -7.03 -2.38
CA GLU A 298 33.90 -7.95 -3.34
C GLU A 298 35.34 -7.54 -3.70
N THR A 299 35.64 -6.23 -3.72
CA THR A 299 36.93 -5.71 -4.21
C THR A 299 37.96 -5.39 -3.12
N HIS A 300 37.62 -5.53 -1.83
CA HIS A 300 38.44 -5.11 -0.69
C HIS A 300 38.93 -3.65 -0.78
N ALA A 301 38.22 -2.81 -1.53
CA ALA A 301 38.61 -1.44 -1.80
C ALA A 301 38.51 -0.57 -0.53
N PRO A 302 39.43 0.39 -0.27
CA PRO A 302 39.50 1.07 1.02
C PRO A 302 38.33 2.01 1.40
N SER A 303 37.39 2.29 0.51
CA SER A 303 36.15 3.04 0.84
C SER A 303 35.10 3.04 -0.29
N PRO A 304 34.38 1.93 -0.50
CA PRO A 304 33.04 2.04 -1.07
C PRO A 304 31.94 1.35 -0.22
N GLY A 305 32.01 1.40 1.11
CA GLY A 305 30.93 0.96 2.02
C GLY A 305 30.45 2.08 2.95
N LYS A 306 30.64 3.33 2.53
CA LYS A 306 30.49 4.53 3.36
C LYS A 306 29.03 4.98 3.41
N ASP A 307 28.55 5.30 4.60
CA ASP A 307 27.26 5.96 4.76
C ASP A 307 27.44 7.46 4.45
N TYR A 308 26.49 8.01 3.69
CA TYR A 308 26.46 9.42 3.29
C TYR A 308 25.32 10.14 3.98
N TYR A 309 25.37 11.47 3.96
CA TYR A 309 24.37 12.30 4.63
C TYR A 309 23.71 13.25 3.65
N ILE A 310 22.38 13.23 3.61
CA ILE A 310 21.57 14.16 2.81
C ILE A 310 20.94 15.19 3.74
N ARG A 311 21.22 16.47 3.50
CA ARG A 311 20.63 17.62 4.22
C ARG A 311 19.32 18.05 3.58
N ALA A 312 18.31 18.28 4.40
CA ALA A 312 17.04 18.87 3.98
C ALA A 312 16.40 19.68 5.11
N LYS A 313 15.50 20.60 4.75
CA LYS A 313 14.72 21.37 5.74
C LYS A 313 13.63 20.53 6.40
N THR A 314 13.01 19.62 5.64
CA THR A 314 11.93 18.73 6.08
C THR A 314 12.17 17.28 5.66
N PHE A 315 11.79 16.32 6.51
CA PHE A 315 11.98 14.89 6.29
C PHE A 315 10.65 14.14 6.30
N VAL A 316 10.40 13.36 5.27
CA VAL A 316 9.21 12.51 5.12
C VAL A 316 9.65 11.05 5.03
N ILE A 317 9.16 10.21 5.95
CA ILE A 317 9.43 8.77 5.93
C ILE A 317 8.16 8.03 5.48
N ALA A 318 8.15 7.60 4.22
CA ALA A 318 7.02 6.95 3.54
C ALA A 318 7.44 5.58 2.96
N ALA A 319 8.16 4.79 3.76
CA ALA A 319 8.75 3.50 3.38
C ALA A 319 7.83 2.29 3.62
N GLY A 320 6.53 2.52 3.85
CA GLY A 320 5.54 1.49 4.17
C GLY A 320 5.42 1.20 5.67
N ALA A 321 4.39 0.43 6.05
CA ALA A 321 4.02 0.24 7.46
C ALA A 321 5.09 -0.49 8.30
N VAL A 322 5.99 -1.25 7.67
CA VAL A 322 7.09 -1.94 8.35
C VAL A 322 8.36 -1.09 8.37
N ALA A 323 8.81 -0.58 7.22
CA ALA A 323 10.11 0.08 7.14
C ALA A 323 10.09 1.53 7.64
N THR A 324 8.95 2.24 7.58
CA THR A 324 8.82 3.59 8.18
C THR A 324 9.18 3.56 9.67
N PRO A 325 8.51 2.77 10.52
CA PRO A 325 8.89 2.68 11.93
C PRO A 325 10.25 1.99 12.14
N GLN A 326 10.74 1.16 11.22
CA GLN A 326 12.10 0.58 11.29
C GLN A 326 13.19 1.66 11.21
N ILE A 327 13.04 2.61 10.27
CA ILE A 327 13.96 3.75 10.12
C ILE A 327 13.91 4.64 11.38
N LEU A 328 12.71 4.89 11.90
CA LEU A 328 12.54 5.69 13.12
C LEU A 328 13.14 4.97 14.35
N ALA A 329 12.93 3.66 14.50
CA ALA A 329 13.50 2.87 15.58
C ALA A 329 15.04 2.71 15.47
N ASN A 330 15.60 2.89 14.28
CA ASN A 330 17.04 2.92 14.06
C ASN A 330 17.66 4.32 14.26
N SER A 331 16.84 5.35 14.46
CA SER A 331 17.26 6.72 14.70
C SER A 331 17.41 6.99 16.20
N ASN A 332 18.42 7.80 16.57
CA ASN A 332 18.78 8.04 17.95
C ASN A 332 18.65 9.52 18.34
N ASP A 333 18.29 9.76 19.59
CA ASP A 333 18.38 11.08 20.22
C ASP A 333 19.84 11.52 20.41
N LEU A 334 20.03 12.76 20.86
CA LEU A 334 21.37 13.32 21.12
C LEU A 334 22.17 12.55 22.18
N GLY A 335 21.48 11.78 23.04
CA GLY A 335 22.08 10.92 24.06
C GLY A 335 22.36 9.49 23.57
N GLY A 336 22.13 9.20 22.27
CA GLY A 336 22.33 7.88 21.68
C GLY A 336 21.20 6.88 21.97
N ARG A 337 20.08 7.31 22.55
CA ARG A 337 18.92 6.44 22.80
C ARG A 337 18.01 6.38 21.57
N PRO A 338 17.43 5.23 21.23
CA PRO A 338 16.48 5.13 20.11
C PRO A 338 15.29 6.08 20.27
N PHE A 339 14.75 6.57 19.15
CA PHE A 339 13.53 7.38 19.16
C PHE A 339 12.34 6.61 19.76
N GLY A 340 12.30 5.29 19.60
CA GLY A 340 11.27 4.40 20.15
C GLY A 340 11.25 3.06 19.41
N GLY A 341 10.30 2.19 19.72
CA GLY A 341 10.03 0.96 18.96
C GLY A 341 11.07 -0.17 19.08
N ARG A 342 12.26 0.07 19.63
CA ARG A 342 13.20 -1.01 20.01
C ARG A 342 12.68 -1.81 21.20
N ARG A 343 13.07 -3.09 21.28
CA ARG A 343 12.67 -3.98 22.38
C ARG A 343 12.99 -3.39 23.75
N ASP A 344 14.18 -2.85 23.92
CA ASP A 344 14.63 -2.27 25.18
C ASP A 344 14.37 -0.74 25.28
N SER A 345 13.51 -0.18 24.42
CA SER A 345 13.20 1.26 24.46
C SER A 345 12.55 1.65 25.79
N PRO A 346 13.04 2.71 26.47
CA PRO A 346 12.42 3.19 27.68
C PRO A 346 11.08 3.89 27.39
N PRO A 347 10.15 3.96 28.35
CA PRO A 347 8.91 4.75 28.21
C PRO A 347 9.15 6.24 27.93
N SER A 348 10.33 6.76 28.29
CA SER A 348 10.75 8.15 28.06
C SER A 348 11.28 8.43 26.65
N ALA A 349 11.25 7.45 25.74
CA ALA A 349 11.66 7.63 24.35
C ALA A 349 10.91 8.79 23.66
N LEU A 350 11.49 9.35 22.60
CA LEU A 350 10.90 10.50 21.90
C LEU A 350 9.52 10.16 21.31
N ILE A 351 9.38 8.95 20.78
CA ILE A 351 8.20 8.38 20.11
C ILE A 351 7.75 7.09 20.83
N PRO A 352 7.14 7.17 22.02
CA PRO A 352 6.86 6.01 22.86
C PRO A 352 5.81 5.05 22.27
N ASN A 353 4.95 5.54 21.36
CA ASN A 353 3.91 4.76 20.69
C ASN A 353 4.34 4.15 19.35
N LEU A 354 5.62 4.26 18.98
CA LEU A 354 6.13 3.69 17.73
C LEU A 354 5.96 2.17 17.72
N GLY A 355 5.31 1.65 16.68
CA GLY A 355 5.06 0.22 16.52
C GLY A 355 4.01 -0.36 17.49
N ARG A 356 3.25 0.45 18.22
CA ARG A 356 2.16 -0.01 19.10
C ARG A 356 0.79 0.16 18.43
N TYR A 357 -0.22 -0.56 18.92
CA TYR A 357 -1.59 -0.53 18.40
C TYR A 357 -1.67 -0.96 16.93
N ILE A 358 -0.82 -1.90 16.52
CA ILE A 358 -0.82 -2.36 15.14
C ILE A 358 -2.13 -3.10 14.84
N THR A 359 -2.63 -2.92 13.62
CA THR A 359 -3.82 -3.59 13.11
C THR A 359 -3.47 -4.33 11.85
N GLU A 360 -4.07 -5.51 11.66
CA GLU A 360 -4.05 -6.24 10.40
C GLU A 360 -5.38 -6.98 10.27
N GLN A 361 -5.81 -7.21 9.04
CA GLN A 361 -7.10 -7.74 8.66
C GLN A 361 -7.06 -9.27 8.62
N PRO A 362 -8.03 -9.96 9.25
CA PRO A 362 -8.27 -11.35 8.91
C PRO A 362 -8.79 -11.40 7.48
N MET A 363 -8.29 -12.36 6.70
CA MET A 363 -8.75 -12.56 5.33
C MET A 363 -9.33 -13.95 5.18
N ALA A 364 -10.60 -14.04 4.78
CA ALA A 364 -11.22 -15.26 4.33
C ALA A 364 -11.16 -15.33 2.80
N PHE A 365 -10.91 -16.53 2.28
CA PHE A 365 -10.78 -16.78 0.84
C PHE A 365 -11.49 -18.08 0.44
N CYS A 366 -12.11 -18.05 -0.73
CA CYS A 366 -12.45 -19.25 -1.50
C CYS A 366 -12.51 -18.93 -3.00
N GLN A 367 -12.56 -19.97 -3.82
CA GLN A 367 -12.96 -19.85 -5.22
C GLN A 367 -14.21 -20.69 -5.45
N ILE A 368 -15.07 -20.20 -6.34
CA ILE A 368 -16.23 -20.94 -6.83
C ILE A 368 -16.13 -21.18 -8.33
N VAL A 369 -16.78 -22.25 -8.78
CA VAL A 369 -17.17 -22.46 -10.17
C VAL A 369 -18.63 -21.99 -10.29
N LEU A 370 -18.89 -21.06 -11.21
CA LEU A 370 -20.22 -20.48 -11.44
C LEU A 370 -21.28 -21.57 -11.62
N ARG A 371 -22.48 -21.33 -11.07
CA ARG A 371 -23.62 -22.22 -11.26
C ARG A 371 -24.00 -22.30 -12.75
N GLN A 372 -24.45 -23.48 -13.16
CA GLN A 372 -24.86 -23.76 -14.54
C GLN A 372 -25.99 -22.81 -15.01
N ASP A 373 -26.97 -22.49 -14.16
CA ASP A 373 -28.07 -21.59 -14.50
C ASP A 373 -27.61 -20.16 -14.82
N LEU A 374 -26.56 -19.67 -14.15
CA LEU A 374 -25.95 -18.37 -14.46
C LEU A 374 -25.17 -18.40 -15.78
N VAL A 375 -24.49 -19.50 -16.07
CA VAL A 375 -23.76 -19.68 -17.34
C VAL A 375 -24.75 -19.80 -18.51
N ASP A 376 -25.82 -20.57 -18.34
CA ASP A 376 -26.87 -20.75 -19.36
C ASP A 376 -27.59 -19.43 -19.66
N ASP A 377 -27.95 -18.65 -18.62
CA ASP A 377 -28.55 -17.32 -18.77
C ASP A 377 -27.61 -16.34 -19.48
N ALA A 378 -26.30 -16.43 -19.25
CA ALA A 378 -25.34 -15.60 -19.97
C ALA A 378 -25.28 -15.92 -21.47
N GLY A 379 -25.54 -17.18 -21.82
CA GLY A 379 -25.65 -17.65 -23.20
C GLY A 379 -27.02 -17.41 -23.85
N ASN A 380 -28.06 -17.12 -23.05
CA ASN A 380 -29.36 -16.70 -23.54
C ASN A 380 -29.34 -15.19 -23.84
N VAL A 381 -29.15 -14.86 -25.11
CA VAL A 381 -28.99 -13.48 -25.58
C VAL A 381 -30.30 -12.67 -25.57
N GLU A 382 -31.45 -13.30 -25.32
CA GLU A 382 -32.73 -12.59 -25.23
C GLU A 382 -32.75 -11.60 -24.06
N GLY A 383 -33.23 -10.38 -24.29
CA GLY A 383 -33.25 -9.32 -23.27
C GLY A 383 -31.89 -8.72 -22.87
N LYS A 384 -30.76 -9.24 -23.39
CA LYS A 384 -29.43 -8.70 -23.13
C LYS A 384 -29.11 -7.46 -23.99
N PRO A 385 -28.21 -6.56 -23.55
CA PRO A 385 -27.73 -5.43 -24.37
C PRO A 385 -27.05 -5.88 -25.66
N GLU A 386 -27.09 -5.05 -26.70
CA GLU A 386 -26.60 -5.42 -28.04
C GLU A 386 -25.12 -5.82 -28.06
N TRP A 387 -24.27 -5.15 -27.27
CA TRP A 387 -22.84 -5.48 -27.15
C TRP A 387 -22.63 -6.91 -26.63
N TRP A 388 -23.45 -7.35 -25.67
CA TRP A 388 -23.38 -8.69 -25.09
C TRP A 388 -23.83 -9.72 -26.10
N LYS A 389 -24.97 -9.49 -26.76
CA LYS A 389 -25.51 -10.38 -27.80
C LYS A 389 -24.46 -10.62 -28.89
N LYS A 390 -23.88 -9.54 -29.40
CA LYS A 390 -22.85 -9.58 -30.43
C LYS A 390 -21.64 -10.39 -29.97
N ALA A 391 -21.14 -10.16 -28.76
CA ALA A 391 -19.97 -10.85 -28.23
C ALA A 391 -20.19 -12.37 -28.09
N VAL A 392 -21.34 -12.80 -27.57
CA VAL A 392 -21.68 -14.23 -27.43
C VAL A 392 -21.86 -14.91 -28.78
N VAL A 393 -22.59 -14.28 -29.71
CA VAL A 393 -22.82 -14.82 -31.06
C VAL A 393 -21.51 -14.94 -31.84
N GLU A 394 -20.66 -13.91 -31.78
CA GLU A 394 -19.36 -13.92 -32.43
C GLU A 394 -18.44 -15.01 -31.85
N HIS A 395 -18.41 -15.17 -30.53
CA HIS A 395 -17.62 -16.21 -29.87
C HIS A 395 -18.05 -17.62 -30.30
N ARG A 396 -19.35 -17.92 -30.24
CA ARG A 396 -19.93 -19.21 -30.67
C ARG A 396 -19.66 -19.49 -32.15
N SER A 397 -19.80 -18.47 -33.01
CA SER A 397 -19.55 -18.64 -34.44
C SER A 397 -18.09 -18.93 -34.76
N LYS A 398 -17.14 -18.36 -34.01
CA LYS A 398 -15.71 -18.57 -34.22
C LYS A 398 -15.19 -19.84 -33.55
N ASN A 399 -15.85 -20.30 -32.49
CA ASN A 399 -15.40 -21.41 -31.64
C ASN A 399 -16.58 -22.36 -31.38
N PRO A 400 -17.08 -23.07 -32.41
CA PRO A 400 -18.27 -23.91 -32.28
C PRO A 400 -18.09 -25.09 -31.32
N ASP A 401 -16.85 -25.50 -31.07
CA ASP A 401 -16.50 -26.59 -30.15
C ASP A 401 -16.37 -26.13 -28.68
N ASP A 402 -16.40 -24.81 -28.42
CA ASP A 402 -16.34 -24.26 -27.07
C ASP A 402 -17.74 -24.25 -26.43
N PRO A 403 -17.96 -24.98 -25.33
CA PRO A 403 -19.27 -25.06 -24.69
C PRO A 403 -19.65 -23.77 -23.93
N LEU A 404 -18.69 -22.88 -23.64
CA LEU A 404 -18.96 -21.69 -22.84
C LEU A 404 -19.46 -20.51 -23.70
N PRO A 405 -20.39 -19.69 -23.19
CA PRO A 405 -20.85 -18.50 -23.90
C PRO A 405 -19.89 -17.31 -23.76
N PHE A 406 -18.91 -17.39 -22.85
CA PHE A 406 -18.01 -16.29 -22.53
C PHE A 406 -16.86 -16.20 -23.54
N PRO A 407 -16.66 -15.04 -24.21
CA PRO A 407 -15.48 -14.82 -25.04
C PRO A 407 -14.18 -15.08 -24.27
N PHE A 408 -13.17 -15.64 -24.93
CA PHE A 408 -11.85 -15.92 -24.31
C PHE A 408 -11.19 -14.73 -23.64
N ARG A 409 -11.50 -13.51 -24.09
CA ARG A 409 -10.94 -12.25 -23.55
C ARG A 409 -12.01 -11.37 -22.92
N ASP A 410 -13.10 -11.98 -22.43
CA ASP A 410 -14.07 -11.25 -21.62
C ASP A 410 -13.39 -10.69 -20.36
N GLY A 411 -13.82 -9.53 -19.87
CA GLY A 411 -13.24 -8.98 -18.64
C GLY A 411 -13.57 -9.84 -17.42
N GLU A 412 -12.73 -9.80 -16.39
CA GLU A 412 -12.98 -10.49 -15.13
C GLU A 412 -14.12 -9.84 -14.31
N PRO A 413 -14.84 -10.58 -13.45
CA PRO A 413 -15.70 -9.97 -12.45
C PRO A 413 -14.90 -9.05 -11.52
N GLN A 414 -15.50 -7.93 -11.14
CA GLN A 414 -14.92 -6.91 -10.25
C GLN A 414 -16.03 -6.29 -9.42
N VAL A 415 -16.56 -7.05 -8.46
CA VAL A 415 -17.76 -6.70 -7.70
C VAL A 415 -17.43 -6.60 -6.21
N THR A 416 -18.07 -5.65 -5.53
CA THR A 416 -17.98 -5.50 -4.08
C THR A 416 -19.36 -5.38 -3.46
N ILE A 417 -19.50 -5.97 -2.28
CA ILE A 417 -20.48 -5.62 -1.27
C ILE A 417 -19.73 -4.77 -0.23
N PRO A 418 -19.97 -3.44 -0.19
CA PRO A 418 -19.27 -2.55 0.73
C PRO A 418 -19.48 -2.94 2.19
N ALA A 419 -18.52 -2.58 3.05
CA ALA A 419 -18.65 -2.73 4.49
C ALA A 419 -19.82 -1.89 5.03
N SER A 420 -20.53 -2.40 6.03
CA SER A 420 -21.62 -1.70 6.72
C SER A 420 -21.56 -1.91 8.22
N TYR A 421 -22.27 -1.10 9.00
CA TYR A 421 -22.31 -1.25 10.47
C TYR A 421 -22.69 -2.68 10.92
N GLU A 422 -23.55 -3.34 10.17
CA GLU A 422 -24.03 -4.70 10.44
C GLU A 422 -23.05 -5.77 9.95
N ARG A 423 -22.27 -5.48 8.90
CA ARG A 423 -21.32 -6.39 8.25
C ARG A 423 -19.96 -5.72 8.13
N PRO A 424 -19.15 -5.75 9.21
CA PRO A 424 -17.87 -5.08 9.27
C PRO A 424 -16.71 -5.77 8.59
N TRP A 425 -16.92 -6.05 7.32
CA TRP A 425 -15.92 -6.60 6.43
C TRP A 425 -16.09 -6.04 5.02
N HIS A 426 -14.97 -5.83 4.36
CA HIS A 426 -14.91 -5.50 2.94
C HIS A 426 -14.93 -6.79 2.11
N THR A 427 -15.48 -6.73 0.91
CA THR A 427 -15.59 -7.89 0.03
C THR A 427 -15.08 -7.56 -1.36
N GLN A 428 -14.31 -8.48 -1.92
CA GLN A 428 -13.93 -8.50 -3.33
C GLN A 428 -14.43 -9.83 -3.91
N ILE A 429 -15.45 -9.76 -4.76
CA ILE A 429 -15.95 -10.87 -5.56
C ILE A 429 -15.47 -10.64 -6.98
N HIS A 430 -14.33 -11.23 -7.31
CA HIS A 430 -13.57 -10.84 -8.49
C HIS A 430 -12.72 -11.98 -9.06
N ARG A 431 -11.87 -11.70 -10.03
CA ARG A 431 -10.69 -12.51 -10.33
C ARG A 431 -9.48 -11.60 -10.37
N ASP A 432 -8.46 -11.96 -9.61
CA ASP A 432 -7.20 -11.24 -9.64
C ASP A 432 -6.04 -12.17 -9.32
N ALA A 433 -4.88 -11.89 -9.89
CA ALA A 433 -3.68 -12.62 -9.54
C ALA A 433 -3.20 -12.15 -8.16
N PHE A 434 -2.92 -13.11 -7.29
CA PHE A 434 -2.25 -12.86 -6.02
C PHE A 434 -1.28 -14.01 -5.73
N SER A 435 -0.53 -13.98 -4.63
CA SER A 435 0.43 -15.05 -4.28
C SER A 435 -0.18 -16.45 -4.05
N TYR A 436 -1.49 -16.62 -4.22
CA TYR A 436 -2.26 -17.86 -4.10
C TYR A 436 -3.46 -17.86 -5.06
N GLY A 437 -4.14 -19.00 -5.20
CA GLY A 437 -5.43 -19.10 -5.89
C GLY A 437 -5.36 -19.31 -7.41
N GLU A 438 -4.30 -19.96 -7.91
CA GLU A 438 -4.26 -20.41 -9.31
C GLU A 438 -5.46 -21.35 -9.58
N ALA A 439 -6.26 -21.06 -10.61
CA ALA A 439 -7.44 -21.88 -10.95
C ALA A 439 -7.04 -23.31 -11.37
N GLY A 440 -5.85 -23.46 -11.96
CA GLY A 440 -5.30 -24.72 -12.46
C GLY A 440 -5.95 -25.18 -13.77
N PRO A 441 -5.34 -26.16 -14.47
CA PRO A 441 -5.72 -26.50 -15.85
C PRO A 441 -6.99 -27.37 -15.95
N ARG A 442 -7.56 -27.81 -14.83
CA ARG A 442 -8.69 -28.76 -14.81
C ARG A 442 -10.06 -28.08 -14.83
N VAL A 443 -10.11 -26.77 -14.68
CA VAL A 443 -11.33 -25.95 -14.78
C VAL A 443 -11.05 -24.79 -15.72
N ASP A 444 -12.04 -24.41 -16.53
CA ASP A 444 -11.91 -23.23 -17.39
C ASP A 444 -11.95 -21.97 -16.53
N SER A 445 -10.95 -21.10 -16.68
CA SER A 445 -10.83 -19.88 -15.86
C SER A 445 -12.01 -18.92 -16.03
N ARG A 446 -12.77 -19.00 -17.13
CA ARG A 446 -13.93 -18.14 -17.39
C ARG A 446 -15.10 -18.38 -16.43
N VAL A 447 -15.16 -19.55 -15.79
CA VAL A 447 -16.21 -19.88 -14.81
C VAL A 447 -15.73 -19.81 -13.37
N VAL A 448 -14.47 -19.44 -13.12
CA VAL A 448 -13.92 -19.33 -11.77
C VAL A 448 -14.04 -17.90 -11.26
N VAL A 449 -14.54 -17.74 -10.03
CA VAL A 449 -14.63 -16.46 -9.32
C VAL A 449 -14.02 -16.60 -7.93
N ASP A 450 -13.18 -15.64 -7.55
CA ASP A 450 -12.60 -15.55 -6.22
C ASP A 450 -13.51 -14.72 -5.31
N LEU A 451 -13.59 -15.15 -4.05
CA LEU A 451 -14.16 -14.35 -2.98
C LEU A 451 -13.08 -14.09 -1.95
N ARG A 452 -12.75 -12.82 -1.73
CA ARG A 452 -11.87 -12.35 -0.65
C ARG A 452 -12.67 -11.44 0.27
N PHE A 453 -12.79 -11.84 1.53
CA PHE A 453 -13.48 -11.07 2.56
C PHE A 453 -12.45 -10.65 3.60
N PHE A 454 -12.39 -9.34 3.86
CA PHE A 454 -11.41 -8.72 4.74
C PHE A 454 -12.15 -8.20 5.97
N GLY A 455 -11.77 -8.65 7.15
CA GLY A 455 -12.35 -8.15 8.40
C GLY A 455 -11.53 -6.98 8.94
N ARG A 456 -11.82 -6.60 10.19
CA ARG A 456 -11.08 -5.57 10.91
C ARG A 456 -10.63 -6.08 12.27
N GLN A 457 -9.56 -5.51 12.80
CA GLN A 457 -9.09 -5.69 14.17
C GLN A 457 -9.05 -4.35 14.86
N ASP A 458 -9.59 -4.28 16.08
CA ASP A 458 -9.47 -3.10 16.92
C ASP A 458 -8.01 -2.86 17.33
N SER A 459 -7.66 -1.58 17.47
CA SER A 459 -6.33 -1.13 17.86
C SER A 459 -6.06 -1.43 19.34
N GLU A 460 -5.28 -2.48 19.60
CA GLU A 460 -4.94 -2.93 20.96
C GLU A 460 -3.52 -2.54 21.36
N ILE A 461 -3.33 -1.97 22.55
CA ILE A 461 -2.01 -1.52 23.03
C ILE A 461 -0.96 -2.64 23.06
N ASN A 462 -1.40 -3.87 23.30
CA ASN A 462 -0.55 -5.05 23.38
C ASN A 462 -0.12 -5.56 21.99
N ASN A 463 -0.87 -5.22 20.94
CA ASN A 463 -0.50 -5.55 19.58
C ASN A 463 0.60 -4.59 19.11
N LYS A 464 1.77 -5.15 18.83
CA LYS A 464 2.96 -4.35 18.52
C LYS A 464 3.89 -5.01 17.52
N MET A 465 4.60 -4.16 16.80
CA MET A 465 5.78 -4.49 16.02
C MET A 465 6.99 -3.88 16.71
N ILE A 466 7.90 -4.75 17.14
CA ILE A 466 9.13 -4.40 17.86
C ILE A 466 10.31 -4.55 16.91
N PHE A 467 11.33 -3.71 17.09
CA PHE A 467 12.60 -3.81 16.38
C PHE A 467 13.69 -4.34 17.31
N GLU A 468 14.36 -5.40 16.88
CA GLU A 468 15.37 -6.06 17.71
C GLU A 468 16.64 -5.26 17.87
N ASP A 469 17.22 -5.31 19.07
CA ASP A 469 18.48 -4.61 19.39
C ASP A 469 19.71 -5.36 18.86
N LYS A 470 19.64 -6.70 18.79
CA LYS A 470 20.77 -7.58 18.45
C LYS A 470 20.69 -8.23 17.07
N PHE A 471 19.48 -8.36 16.51
CA PHE A 471 19.27 -9.03 15.23
C PHE A 471 18.96 -7.99 14.17
N THR A 472 19.53 -8.21 12.98
CA THR A 472 19.30 -7.37 11.81
C THR A 472 18.65 -8.17 10.71
N ASP A 473 17.87 -7.50 9.87
CA ASP A 473 17.37 -8.07 8.63
C ASP A 473 18.50 -8.23 7.59
N ALA A 474 18.13 -8.73 6.39
CA ALA A 474 19.06 -8.96 5.28
C ALA A 474 19.78 -7.70 4.79
N TYR A 475 19.36 -6.52 5.24
CA TYR A 475 19.92 -5.24 4.86
C TYR A 475 20.54 -4.52 6.07
N GLY A 476 20.88 -5.22 7.15
CA GLY A 476 21.55 -4.63 8.30
C GLY A 476 20.69 -3.62 9.09
N MET A 477 19.38 -3.59 8.86
CA MET A 477 18.44 -2.79 9.65
C MET A 477 17.90 -3.63 10.80
N PRO A 478 17.42 -3.02 11.89
CA PRO A 478 16.86 -3.76 13.03
C PRO A 478 15.78 -4.76 12.61
N GLN A 479 15.91 -6.02 12.99
CA GLN A 479 14.96 -7.07 12.62
C GLN A 479 13.58 -6.75 13.22
N PRO A 480 12.50 -6.70 12.41
CA PRO A 480 11.15 -6.58 12.92
C PRO A 480 10.66 -7.90 13.54
N THR A 481 9.91 -7.79 14.64
CA THR A 481 9.27 -8.89 15.36
C THR A 481 7.85 -8.49 15.73
N PHE A 482 6.88 -9.37 15.47
CA PHE A 482 5.48 -9.15 15.82
C PHE A 482 5.14 -9.78 17.17
N GLU A 483 4.35 -9.06 17.95
CA GLU A 483 3.55 -9.59 19.05
C GLU A 483 2.10 -9.17 18.76
N TYR A 484 1.35 -10.05 18.09
CA TYR A 484 -0.01 -9.79 17.63
C TYR A 484 -0.94 -10.89 18.13
N GLU A 485 -1.95 -10.50 18.91
CA GLU A 485 -2.97 -11.39 19.44
C GLU A 485 -4.36 -10.86 19.08
N PRO A 486 -5.18 -11.65 18.38
CA PRO A 486 -6.55 -11.23 18.08
C PRO A 486 -7.43 -11.19 19.33
N SER A 487 -8.36 -10.22 19.38
CA SER A 487 -9.30 -10.11 20.50
C SER A 487 -10.49 -11.08 20.37
N VAL A 488 -11.25 -11.27 21.46
CA VAL A 488 -12.49 -12.09 21.42
C VAL A 488 -13.49 -11.52 20.40
N LYS A 489 -13.67 -10.19 20.40
CA LYS A 489 -14.53 -9.49 19.44
C LYS A 489 -14.08 -9.72 18.00
N PHE A 490 -12.77 -9.70 17.74
CA PHE A 490 -12.24 -10.04 16.42
C PHE A 490 -12.59 -11.47 16.01
N ALA A 491 -12.45 -12.45 16.90
CA ALA A 491 -12.75 -13.84 16.58
C ALA A 491 -14.23 -14.04 16.21
N ASP A 492 -15.13 -13.36 16.92
CA ASP A 492 -16.56 -13.36 16.64
C ASP A 492 -16.89 -12.70 15.28
N GLU A 493 -16.33 -11.51 15.01
CA GLU A 493 -16.52 -10.79 13.74
C GLU A 493 -15.94 -11.59 12.56
N ALA A 494 -14.75 -12.19 12.71
CA ALA A 494 -14.13 -13.03 11.70
C ALA A 494 -14.96 -14.29 11.38
N SER A 495 -15.53 -14.94 12.41
CA SER A 495 -16.40 -16.11 12.22
C SER A 495 -17.68 -15.75 11.47
N ARG A 496 -18.27 -14.59 11.78
CA ARG A 496 -19.43 -14.06 11.04
C ARG A 496 -19.08 -13.72 9.59
N MET A 497 -17.90 -13.16 9.35
CA MET A 497 -17.40 -12.87 8.01
C MET A 497 -17.23 -14.13 7.18
N MET A 498 -16.66 -15.20 7.75
CA MET A 498 -16.52 -16.50 7.07
C MET A 498 -17.90 -17.07 6.69
N ASN A 499 -18.86 -17.03 7.62
CA ASN A 499 -20.24 -17.46 7.34
C ASN A 499 -20.88 -16.63 6.23
N ASP A 500 -20.66 -15.31 6.20
CA ASP A 500 -21.17 -14.45 5.13
C ASP A 500 -20.51 -14.76 3.77
N MET A 501 -19.19 -14.97 3.73
CA MET A 501 -18.48 -15.38 2.51
C MET A 501 -19.05 -16.67 1.95
N THR A 502 -19.31 -17.67 2.80
CA THR A 502 -19.91 -18.94 2.37
C THR A 502 -21.35 -18.79 1.87
N ASP A 503 -22.20 -17.96 2.49
CA ASP A 503 -23.55 -17.69 1.96
C ASP A 503 -23.48 -17.02 0.58
N VAL A 504 -22.63 -16.00 0.43
CA VAL A 504 -22.43 -15.29 -0.84
C VAL A 504 -21.88 -16.22 -1.93
N ALA A 505 -20.87 -17.03 -1.60
CA ALA A 505 -20.29 -18.03 -2.51
C ALA A 505 -21.37 -19.00 -3.04
N ASN A 506 -22.21 -19.53 -2.14
CA ASN A 506 -23.25 -20.51 -2.49
C ASN A 506 -24.38 -19.92 -3.36
N LYS A 507 -24.55 -18.59 -3.44
CA LYS A 507 -25.46 -17.96 -4.42
C LYS A 507 -24.87 -17.96 -5.83
N LEU A 508 -23.55 -17.92 -5.95
CA LEU A 508 -22.84 -17.77 -7.23
C LEU A 508 -22.37 -19.09 -7.81
N GLY A 509 -22.00 -20.07 -6.98
CA GLY A 509 -21.34 -21.29 -7.44
C GLY A 509 -21.08 -22.33 -6.36
N GLY A 510 -20.49 -23.44 -6.78
CA GLY A 510 -19.93 -24.45 -5.87
C GLY A 510 -18.43 -24.24 -5.71
N TYR A 511 -17.87 -24.62 -4.55
CA TYR A 511 -16.44 -24.41 -4.28
C TYR A 511 -15.55 -25.18 -5.27
N LEU A 512 -14.51 -24.52 -5.76
CA LEU A 512 -13.46 -25.16 -6.55
C LEU A 512 -12.60 -26.05 -5.63
N PRO A 513 -12.46 -27.37 -5.90
CA PRO A 513 -11.62 -28.23 -5.08
C PRO A 513 -10.17 -27.74 -5.01
N GLY A 514 -9.66 -27.56 -3.79
CA GLY A 514 -8.35 -26.96 -3.52
C GLY A 514 -8.44 -25.50 -3.02
N SER A 515 -9.56 -24.84 -3.28
CA SER A 515 -9.83 -23.45 -2.90
C SER A 515 -11.13 -23.33 -2.09
N ASN A 516 -11.36 -24.31 -1.20
CA ASN A 516 -12.46 -24.28 -0.23
C ASN A 516 -12.33 -23.08 0.73
N PRO A 517 -13.43 -22.64 1.37
CA PRO A 517 -13.41 -21.57 2.38
C PRO A 517 -12.35 -21.79 3.44
N GLN A 518 -11.44 -20.82 3.56
CA GLN A 518 -10.33 -20.86 4.51
C GLN A 518 -9.95 -19.45 4.96
N PHE A 519 -9.37 -19.35 6.16
CA PHE A 519 -8.63 -18.15 6.54
C PHE A 519 -7.22 -18.22 5.97
N MET A 520 -6.76 -17.10 5.43
CA MET A 520 -5.39 -16.96 4.98
C MET A 520 -4.45 -16.73 6.16
N THR A 521 -3.17 -17.04 5.98
CA THR A 521 -2.13 -16.77 7.00
C THR A 521 -2.16 -15.28 7.41
N PRO A 522 -2.13 -14.96 8.72
CA PRO A 522 -2.10 -13.57 9.19
C PRO A 522 -0.98 -12.74 8.54
N GLY A 523 -1.29 -11.52 8.14
CA GLY A 523 -0.38 -10.62 7.39
C GLY A 523 -0.45 -10.77 5.88
N LEU A 524 -1.12 -11.80 5.33
CA LEU A 524 -1.20 -11.97 3.86
C LEU A 524 -2.08 -10.92 3.17
N ALA A 525 -2.88 -10.16 3.93
CA ALA A 525 -3.61 -9.01 3.44
C ALA A 525 -2.68 -7.86 3.05
N LEU A 526 -1.51 -7.75 3.69
CA LEU A 526 -0.56 -6.65 3.49
C LEU A 526 -1.21 -5.29 3.75
N HIS A 527 -2.16 -5.26 4.69
CA HIS A 527 -2.95 -4.10 5.06
C HIS A 527 -2.59 -3.60 6.48
N LEU A 528 -1.42 -3.99 6.99
CA LEU A 528 -0.86 -3.55 8.25
C LEU A 528 -1.00 -2.02 8.47
N GLY A 529 -1.73 -1.66 9.54
CA GLY A 529 -1.98 -0.30 10.00
C GLY A 529 -1.43 -0.03 11.39
N GLY A 530 -1.56 1.22 11.84
CA GLY A 530 -1.26 1.63 13.23
C GLY A 530 0.21 1.75 13.64
N THR A 531 1.16 1.25 12.85
CA THR A 531 2.59 1.21 13.24
C THR A 531 3.24 2.59 13.48
N THR A 532 2.71 3.64 12.86
CA THR A 532 3.03 5.05 13.12
C THR A 532 1.75 5.87 13.24
N ARG A 533 0.80 5.36 14.04
CA ARG A 533 -0.59 5.87 14.08
C ARG A 533 -0.69 7.37 14.33
N LEU A 534 -1.66 7.99 13.68
CA LEU A 534 -2.03 9.39 13.92
C LEU A 534 -3.08 9.51 15.02
N GLY A 535 -3.15 10.67 15.66
CA GLY A 535 -4.17 10.96 16.67
C GLY A 535 -4.28 12.44 16.95
N LEU A 536 -5.24 12.79 17.81
CA LEU A 536 -5.40 14.15 18.32
C LEU A 536 -4.47 14.44 19.51
N LYS A 537 -3.92 13.40 20.15
CA LYS A 537 -3.12 13.50 21.38
C LYS A 537 -1.83 12.71 21.27
N ALA A 538 -0.74 13.28 21.79
CA ALA A 538 0.58 12.67 21.79
C ALA A 538 0.67 11.42 22.68
N GLN A 539 -0.18 11.33 23.70
CA GLN A 539 -0.18 10.23 24.67
C GLN A 539 -0.37 8.85 24.03
N ASP A 540 -1.13 8.76 22.94
CA ASP A 540 -1.49 7.48 22.32
C ASP A 540 -1.04 7.38 20.84
N SER A 541 -0.54 8.45 20.24
CA SER A 541 -0.18 8.47 18.81
C SER A 541 1.27 8.85 18.54
N VAL A 542 1.72 8.64 17.30
CA VAL A 542 3.06 8.98 16.82
C VAL A 542 3.09 10.39 16.20
N GLY A 543 2.01 10.80 15.55
CA GLY A 543 1.87 12.14 14.99
C GLY A 543 0.43 12.65 14.98
N ASN A 544 0.25 13.91 14.61
CA ASN A 544 -1.07 14.51 14.42
C ASN A 544 -1.66 14.23 13.02
N TYR A 545 -2.89 14.66 12.73
CA TYR A 545 -3.51 14.48 11.41
C TYR A 545 -2.94 15.35 10.27
N ASN A 546 -1.85 16.09 10.49
CA ASN A 546 -1.00 16.60 9.40
C ASN A 546 0.17 15.66 9.10
N SER A 547 0.14 14.45 9.67
CA SER A 547 1.21 13.43 9.63
C SER A 547 2.55 13.89 10.19
N GLN A 548 2.55 14.94 11.02
CA GLN A 548 3.74 15.48 11.67
C GLN A 548 3.99 14.74 12.99
N VAL A 549 5.21 14.24 13.19
CA VAL A 549 5.58 13.46 14.39
C VAL A 549 5.60 14.38 15.61
N TRP A 550 5.02 13.95 16.73
CA TRP A 550 5.00 14.74 17.97
C TRP A 550 6.40 15.13 18.43
N LYS A 551 6.55 16.34 18.98
CA LYS A 551 7.82 16.96 19.41
C LYS A 551 8.76 17.40 18.28
N PHE A 552 8.67 16.83 17.09
CA PHE A 552 9.55 17.20 15.96
C PHE A 552 8.93 18.33 15.15
N ASN A 553 9.76 19.31 14.78
CA ASN A 553 9.30 20.46 14.01
C ASN A 553 9.31 20.25 12.49
N ASN A 554 10.02 19.22 12.00
CA ASN A 554 10.26 19.00 10.58
C ASN A 554 10.27 17.52 10.15
N LEU A 555 9.64 16.64 10.93
CA LEU A 555 9.55 15.21 10.64
C LEU A 555 8.11 14.78 10.39
N TYR A 556 7.88 14.12 9.25
CA TYR A 556 6.59 13.63 8.79
C TYR A 556 6.69 12.15 8.41
N VAL A 557 5.56 11.46 8.49
CA VAL A 557 5.42 10.03 8.16
C VAL A 557 4.33 9.81 7.11
N GLY A 558 4.44 8.72 6.35
CA GLY A 558 3.49 8.38 5.28
C GLY A 558 3.19 6.89 5.22
N GLY A 559 1.96 6.52 4.88
CA GLY A 559 1.55 5.15 4.57
C GLY A 559 0.44 4.59 5.46
N ASN A 560 0.14 3.30 5.30
CA ASN A 560 -0.94 2.62 6.03
C ASN A 560 -0.74 2.65 7.55
N GLY A 561 0.52 2.68 8.01
CA GLY A 561 0.88 2.78 9.43
C GLY A 561 0.29 4.00 10.15
N LEU A 562 -0.14 5.04 9.40
CA LEU A 562 -0.78 6.23 9.94
C LEU A 562 -2.20 5.98 10.47
N ILE A 563 -2.89 4.94 9.97
CA ILE A 563 -4.31 4.72 10.22
C ILE A 563 -4.50 4.15 11.64
N PRO A 564 -5.17 4.87 12.56
CA PRO A 564 -5.30 4.46 13.97
C PRO A 564 -6.52 3.59 14.27
N THR A 565 -7.45 3.46 13.31
CA THR A 565 -8.75 2.80 13.46
C THR A 565 -8.70 1.34 13.04
N ALA A 566 -9.73 0.58 13.43
CA ALA A 566 -10.00 -0.74 12.87
C ALA A 566 -10.57 -0.57 11.46
N PHE A 567 -9.97 -1.17 10.44
CA PHE A 567 -10.51 -1.08 9.09
C PHE A 567 -10.44 -2.39 8.30
N ALA A 568 -11.37 -2.54 7.38
CA ALA A 568 -11.55 -3.72 6.53
C ALA A 568 -11.31 -3.41 5.05
N ALA A 569 -11.69 -2.21 4.59
CA ALA A 569 -11.43 -1.73 3.24
C ALA A 569 -9.92 -1.57 2.96
N ASN A 570 -9.51 -1.64 1.69
CA ASN A 570 -8.10 -1.49 1.31
C ASN A 570 -7.58 -0.07 1.65
N PRO A 571 -6.44 0.07 2.34
CA PRO A 571 -6.05 1.33 3.01
C PRO A 571 -5.34 2.37 2.13
N THR A 572 -4.95 2.03 0.91
CA THR A 572 -4.05 2.88 0.11
C THR A 572 -4.67 4.23 -0.22
N LEU A 573 -5.95 4.28 -0.60
CA LEU A 573 -6.63 5.53 -0.94
C LEU A 573 -6.71 6.46 0.28
N THR A 574 -7.05 5.92 1.46
CA THR A 574 -7.05 6.67 2.73
C THR A 574 -5.65 7.18 3.09
N SER A 575 -4.62 6.37 2.85
CA SER A 575 -3.23 6.80 3.06
C SER A 575 -2.82 7.93 2.11
N MET A 576 -3.31 7.92 0.86
CA MET A 576 -3.13 9.02 -0.08
C MET A 576 -3.79 10.30 0.44
N CYS A 577 -5.02 10.24 0.96
CA CYS A 577 -5.71 11.39 1.57
C CYS A 577 -4.86 12.05 2.68
N LEU A 578 -4.30 11.25 3.59
CA LEU A 578 -3.45 11.76 4.68
C LEU A 578 -2.14 12.38 4.16
N ALA A 579 -1.58 11.85 3.07
CA ALA A 579 -0.38 12.39 2.43
C ALA A 579 -0.66 13.70 1.67
N ILE A 580 -1.82 13.85 1.02
CA ILE A 580 -2.27 15.13 0.41
C ILE A 580 -2.30 16.23 1.49
N ARG A 581 -2.90 15.90 2.63
CA ARG A 581 -3.02 16.82 3.76
C ARG A 581 -1.66 17.19 4.36
N ALA A 582 -0.77 16.21 4.52
CA ALA A 582 0.57 16.42 5.04
C ALA A 582 1.44 17.27 4.08
N ALA A 583 1.36 17.03 2.77
CA ALA A 583 2.09 17.79 1.76
C ALA A 583 1.71 19.29 1.79
N HIS A 584 0.43 19.62 2.00
CA HIS A 584 0.01 21.01 2.20
C HIS A 584 0.66 21.64 3.43
N LYS A 585 0.66 20.93 4.57
CA LYS A 585 1.30 21.43 5.80
C LYS A 585 2.78 21.69 5.58
N ILE A 586 3.49 20.76 4.93
CA ILE A 586 4.91 20.92 4.59
C ILE A 586 5.13 22.14 3.69
N HIS A 587 4.31 22.32 2.65
CA HIS A 587 4.39 23.48 1.77
C HIS A 587 4.20 24.79 2.55
N MET A 588 3.22 24.86 3.46
CA MET A 588 2.99 26.03 4.31
C MET A 588 4.13 26.29 5.29
N ASP A 589 4.75 25.26 5.85
CA ASP A 589 5.90 25.45 6.76
C ASP A 589 7.14 25.97 6.02
N LEU A 590 7.36 25.51 4.78
CA LEU A 590 8.45 25.97 3.93
C LEU A 590 8.24 27.43 3.48
N GLU A 591 7.04 27.78 3.00
CA GLU A 591 6.71 29.15 2.57
C GLU A 591 6.82 30.15 3.73
N ASN A 592 6.25 29.79 4.89
CA ASN A 592 6.25 30.67 6.06
C ASN A 592 7.54 30.59 6.88
N LYS A 593 8.46 29.67 6.53
CA LYS A 593 9.67 29.34 7.32
C LYS A 593 9.34 29.05 8.79
N SER A 594 8.21 28.40 9.03
CA SER A 594 7.62 28.19 10.36
C SER A 594 7.63 26.71 10.74
N PHE A 595 8.81 26.18 11.07
CA PHE A 595 8.97 24.81 11.55
C PHE A 595 8.70 24.76 13.05
N LYS A 596 7.46 24.40 13.42
CA LYS A 596 7.04 24.21 14.82
C LYS A 596 6.53 22.79 15.02
N PRO A 597 6.82 22.14 16.17
CA PRO A 597 6.19 20.89 16.51
C PRO A 597 4.67 21.01 16.56
N PRO A 598 3.94 19.90 16.32
CA PRO A 598 2.51 19.90 16.53
C PRO A 598 2.20 20.07 18.02
N SER A 599 1.17 20.87 18.32
CA SER A 599 0.64 21.08 19.68
C SER A 599 -0.81 20.63 19.73
N GLU A 600 -1.19 19.99 20.84
CA GLU A 600 -2.58 19.58 21.10
C GLU A 600 -3.53 20.79 21.20
N ASP A 601 -3.00 21.96 21.58
CA ASP A 601 -3.76 23.21 21.71
C ASP A 601 -3.93 23.95 20.38
N THR A 602 -3.19 23.55 19.33
CA THR A 602 -3.29 24.19 18.02
C THR A 602 -4.33 23.47 17.17
N PRO A 603 -5.48 24.09 16.86
CA PRO A 603 -6.52 23.44 16.09
C PRO A 603 -6.00 23.09 14.68
N LEU A 604 -6.41 21.92 14.20
CA LEU A 604 -6.21 21.55 12.80
C LEU A 604 -7.04 22.49 11.90
N GLU A 605 -6.53 22.76 10.71
CA GLU A 605 -7.22 23.56 9.69
C GLU A 605 -7.63 22.69 8.52
N HIS A 606 -8.72 23.04 7.83
CA HIS A 606 -9.12 22.36 6.60
C HIS A 606 -8.08 22.53 5.50
N ILE A 607 -7.92 21.51 4.67
CA ILE A 607 -7.18 21.71 3.41
C ILE A 607 -7.98 22.67 2.54
N PRO A 608 -7.36 23.76 2.07
CA PRO A 608 -8.08 24.73 1.31
C PRO A 608 -8.29 24.19 -0.13
N PRO A 609 -9.47 24.36 -0.74
CA PRO A 609 -9.82 23.69 -2.00
C PRO A 609 -8.83 23.96 -3.15
N GLU A 610 -8.16 25.10 -3.16
CA GLU A 610 -7.13 25.46 -4.14
C GLU A 610 -5.93 24.52 -4.14
N TRP A 611 -5.59 23.91 -2.99
CA TRP A 611 -4.46 22.98 -2.89
C TRP A 611 -4.69 21.73 -3.77
N VAL A 612 -5.94 21.30 -3.88
CA VAL A 612 -6.32 20.09 -4.64
C VAL A 612 -7.06 20.39 -5.93
N ARG A 613 -7.43 21.65 -6.21
CA ARG A 613 -8.24 22.05 -7.38
C ARG A 613 -7.66 21.53 -8.70
N TRP A 614 -6.33 21.51 -8.84
CA TRP A 614 -5.64 21.03 -10.04
C TRP A 614 -5.96 19.57 -10.40
N THR A 615 -6.37 18.76 -9.42
CA THR A 615 -6.76 17.36 -9.64
C THR A 615 -8.07 17.24 -10.40
N ASN A 616 -8.89 18.29 -10.44
CA ASN A 616 -10.21 18.28 -11.08
C ASN A 616 -10.33 19.31 -12.23
N ASP A 617 -9.22 19.90 -12.67
CA ASP A 617 -9.19 20.85 -13.78
C ASP A 617 -8.46 20.24 -15.00
N PRO A 618 -9.18 19.75 -16.03
CA PRO A 618 -8.57 19.17 -17.22
C PRO A 618 -7.62 20.09 -17.99
N ASN A 619 -7.73 21.41 -17.78
CA ASN A 619 -6.86 22.39 -18.42
C ASN A 619 -5.58 22.66 -17.60
N HIS A 620 -5.51 22.18 -16.36
CA HIS A 620 -4.33 22.39 -15.53
C HIS A 620 -3.12 21.66 -16.15
N PRO A 621 -1.94 22.30 -16.27
CA PRO A 621 -0.77 21.68 -16.91
C PRO A 621 -0.39 20.33 -16.30
N HIS A 622 -0.60 20.19 -14.99
CA HIS A 622 -0.26 19.01 -14.20
C HIS A 622 -1.45 18.06 -13.95
N PHE A 623 -2.61 18.30 -14.59
CA PHE A 623 -3.78 17.41 -14.49
C PHE A 623 -3.39 15.97 -14.86
N PRO A 624 -3.83 14.95 -14.08
CA PRO A 624 -3.42 13.57 -14.29
C PRO A 624 -3.64 13.10 -15.72
N HIS A 625 -2.58 12.59 -16.36
CA HIS A 625 -2.61 12.26 -17.80
C HIS A 625 -3.62 11.16 -18.13
N HIS A 626 -3.82 10.19 -17.24
CA HIS A 626 -4.82 9.13 -17.40
C HIS A 626 -6.27 9.62 -17.32
N ASN A 627 -6.52 10.82 -16.79
CA ASN A 627 -7.84 11.43 -16.79
C ASN A 627 -8.07 12.34 -18.02
N ARG A 628 -7.04 12.57 -18.85
CA ARG A 628 -7.21 13.35 -20.07
C ARG A 628 -7.97 12.48 -21.09
N PRO A 629 -8.89 13.06 -21.87
CA PRO A 629 -9.46 12.35 -23.02
C PRO A 629 -8.30 11.82 -23.87
N PRO A 630 -8.41 10.60 -24.43
CA PRO A 630 -7.38 10.10 -25.33
C PRO A 630 -7.15 11.16 -26.41
N GLN A 631 -5.95 11.75 -26.42
CA GLN A 631 -5.58 12.64 -27.50
C GLN A 631 -5.72 11.80 -28.76
N LYS A 632 -6.44 12.31 -29.77
CA LYS A 632 -6.45 11.69 -31.10
C LYS A 632 -4.99 11.55 -31.53
N SER A 633 -4.46 10.35 -31.39
CA SER A 633 -3.12 10.00 -31.86
C SER A 633 -3.07 10.33 -33.34
N ILE A 634 -2.12 11.17 -33.73
CA ILE A 634 -1.72 11.40 -35.13
C ILE A 634 -1.20 10.10 -35.72
#